data_AF-A0A965W3B5-F1
#
_entry.id   AF-A0A965W3B5-F1
#
_cell.length_a   1.000
_cell.length_b   1.000
_cell.length_c   1.000
_cell.angle_alpha   90.00
_cell.angle_beta   90.00
_cell.angle_gamma   90.00
#
_symmetry.space_group_name_H-M   'P 1'
#
loop_
_entity.id
_entity.type
_entity.pdbx_description
1 polymer ?
#
loop_
_entity_poly.entity_id
_entity_poly.type
_entity_poly.pdbx_seq_one_letter_code
_entity_poly.pdbx_strand_id
1 'polypeptide(L)' 'MTLLRTLELEYDLVEIHYNALLKNKPYLVRVFNYNYNEPEELRLEQNEIDNLYKILKDRNLL' A
#
# COMPACT_ATOMS: atom_id res chain seq x y z
N MET A 1 3.73 10.78 9.07
CA MET A 1 3.33 9.66 8.19
C MET A 1 4.12 8.46 8.64
N THR A 2 3.48 7.30 8.76
CA THR A 2 4.08 6.10 9.36
C THR A 2 4.01 4.96 8.35
N LEU A 3 5.15 4.35 8.02
CA LEU A 3 5.19 3.11 7.23
C LEU A 3 4.61 1.98 8.06
N LEU A 4 3.54 1.36 7.57
CA LEU A 4 2.89 0.23 8.22
C LEU A 4 3.42 -1.12 7.70
N ARG A 5 3.71 -1.19 6.40
CA ARG A 5 4.11 -2.44 5.75
C ARG A 5 4.84 -2.18 4.44
N THR A 6 5.77 -3.08 4.13
CA THR A 6 6.43 -3.21 2.84
C THR A 6 6.19 -4.61 2.32
N LEU A 7 5.87 -4.74 1.03
CA LEU A 7 5.70 -5.99 0.32
C LEU A 7 6.71 -6.02 -0.81
N GLU A 8 7.60 -6.98 -0.76
CA GLU A 8 8.55 -7.25 -1.83
C GLU A 8 7.96 -8.31 -2.76
N LEU A 9 7.73 -7.92 -4.00
CA LEU A 9 7.40 -8.81 -5.10
C LEU A 9 8.66 -8.95 -5.97
N GLU A 10 8.69 -9.94 -6.86
CA GLU A 10 9.89 -10.28 -7.64
C GLU A 10 10.49 -9.09 -8.41
N TYR A 11 9.65 -8.16 -8.87
CA TYR A 11 10.06 -6.95 -9.61
C TYR A 11 9.43 -5.65 -9.12
N ASP A 12 8.59 -5.73 -8.07
CA ASP A 12 7.82 -4.59 -7.59
C ASP A 12 7.94 -4.48 -6.07
N LEU A 13 7.89 -3.26 -5.55
CA LEU A 13 7.83 -2.98 -4.12
C LEU A 13 6.52 -2.25 -3.83
N VAL A 14 5.76 -2.70 -2.84
CA VAL A 14 4.57 -1.97 -2.38
C VAL A 14 4.78 -1.51 -0.95
N GLU A 15 4.68 -0.21 -0.72
CA GLU A 15 4.68 0.37 0.62
C GLU A 15 3.29 0.85 1.01
N ILE A 16 2.88 0.58 2.24
CA ILE A 16 1.63 1.06 2.82
C ILE A 16 1.98 1.99 3.97
N HIS A 17 1.58 3.25 3.85
CA HIS A 17 1.77 4.29 4.85
C HIS A 17 0.45 4.76 5.43
N TYR A 18 0.46 5.21 6.69
CA TYR A 18 -0.69 5.80 7.35
C TYR A 18 -0.43 7.22 7.80
N ASN A 19 -1.42 8.09 7.60
CA ASN A 19 -1.40 9.47 8.06
C ASN A 19 -2.62 9.77 8.94
N ALA A 20 -2.40 9.80 10.25
CA ALA A 20 -3.43 10.09 11.26
C ALA A 20 -4.04 11.51 11.15
N LEU A 21 -3.39 12.44 10.44
CA LEU A 21 -3.90 13.80 10.26
C LEU A 21 -4.98 13.88 9.18
N LEU A 22 -5.07 12.89 8.30
CA LEU A 22 -6.06 12.84 7.24
C LEU A 22 -7.30 12.09 7.73
N LYS A 23 -8.45 12.77 7.76
CA LYS A 23 -9.72 12.13 8.14
C LYS A 23 -10.32 11.28 7.01
N ASN A 24 -10.05 11.67 5.76
CA ASN A 24 -10.49 10.96 4.57
C ASN A 24 -9.26 10.37 3.87
N LYS A 25 -9.34 9.09 3.50
CA LYS A 25 -8.27 8.34 2.84
C LYS A 25 -6.89 8.45 3.53
N PRO A 26 -6.78 8.01 4.79
CA PRO A 26 -5.54 8.18 5.57
C PRO A 26 -4.41 7.24 5.14
N TYR A 27 -4.72 6.20 4.37
CA TYR A 27 -3.73 5.25 3.87
C TYR A 27 -3.17 5.71 2.53
N LEU A 28 -1.84 5.67 2.39
CA LEU A 28 -1.14 5.90 1.14
C LEU A 28 -0.44 4.61 0.75
N VAL A 29 -0.86 4.02 -0.36
CA VAL A 29 -0.20 2.86 -0.99
C VAL A 29 0.69 3.39 -2.10
N ARG A 30 1.96 2.99 -2.09
CA ARG A 30 2.97 3.37 -3.08
C ARG A 30 3.47 2.11 -3.75
N VAL A 31 3.34 2.04 -5.07
CA VAL A 31 3.78 0.90 -5.88
C VAL A 31 4.99 1.34 -6.69
N PHE A 32 6.15 0.81 -6.34
CA PHE A 32 7.39 1.02 -7.07
C PHE A 32 7.56 -0.14 -8.04
N ASN A 33 7.50 0.16 -9.33
CA ASN A 33 7.80 -0.81 -10.36
C ASN A 33 9.23 -0.59 -10.86
N TYR A 34 10.01 -1.66 -11.00
CA TYR A 34 11.41 -1.58 -11.43
C TYR A 34 11.62 -0.81 -12.75
N ASN A 35 10.61 -0.75 -13.62
CA ASN A 35 10.67 -0.08 -14.91
C ASN A 35 10.32 1.43 -14.86
N TYR A 36 9.82 1.93 -13.72
CA TYR A 36 9.37 3.31 -13.59
C TYR A 36 10.16 4.04 -12.50
N ASN A 37 10.62 5.26 -12.80
CA ASN A 37 11.42 6.06 -11.87
C ASN A 37 10.61 6.63 -10.69
N GLU A 38 9.28 6.71 -10.82
CA GLU A 38 8.39 7.24 -9.79
C GLU A 38 7.36 6.20 -9.38
N PRO A 39 7.06 6.06 -8.07
CA PRO A 39 6.03 5.15 -7.61
C PRO A 39 4.64 5.64 -7.99
N GLU A 40 3.77 4.71 -8.36
CA GLU A 40 2.35 5.00 -8.43
C GLU A 40 1.79 5.14 -7.01
N GLU A 41 1.03 6.21 -6.77
CA GLU A 41 0.49 6.51 -5.45
C GLU A 41 -1.04 6.47 -5.44
N LEU A 42 -1.60 5.71 -4.50
CA LEU A 42 -3.04 5.58 -4.31
C LEU A 42 -3.41 5.84 -2.85
N ARG A 43 -4.43 6.68 -2.64
CA ARG A 43 -4.97 6.94 -1.31
C ARG A 43 -6.24 6.13 -1.05
N LEU A 44 -6.26 5.43 0.08
CA LEU A 44 -7.31 4.49 0.45
C LEU A 44 -7.97 4.84 1.78
N GLU A 45 -9.27 4.59 1.86
CA GLU A 45 -10.06 4.56 3.09
C GLU A 45 -9.86 3.23 3.85
N GLN A 46 -10.43 3.14 5.06
CA GLN A 46 -10.27 1.97 5.92
C GLN A 46 -10.83 0.68 5.28
N ASN A 47 -12.02 0.75 4.69
CA ASN A 47 -12.65 -0.39 4.02
C ASN A 47 -11.81 -0.89 2.82
N GLU A 48 -11.22 0.03 2.06
CA GLU A 48 -10.38 -0.29 0.91
C GLU A 48 -9.08 -0.97 1.35
N ILE A 49 -8.42 -0.48 2.41
CA ILE A 49 -7.21 -1.12 2.93
C ILE A 49 -7.49 -2.48 3.57
N ASP A 50 -8.63 -2.63 4.26
CA ASP A 50 -9.04 -3.92 4.83
C ASP A 50 -9.28 -4.96 3.73
N ASN A 51 -9.89 -4.56 2.62
CA ASN A 51 -10.06 -5.41 1.45
C ASN A 51 -8.72 -5.76 0.79
N LEU A 52 -7.81 -4.79 0.67
CA LEU A 52 -6.45 -5.05 0.18
C LEU A 52 -5.75 -6.11 1.04
N TYR A 53 -5.78 -5.97 2.37
CA TYR A 53 -5.17 -6.94 3.27
C TYR A 53 -5.76 -8.35 3.14
N LYS A 54 -7.08 -8.48 2.93
CA LYS A 54 -7.71 -9.78 2.66
C LYS A 54 -7.17 -10.40 1.37
N ILE A 55 -7.13 -9.64 0.27
CA ILE A 55 -6.63 -10.12 -1.02
C ILE A 55 -5.17 -10.58 -0.91
N LEU A 56 -4.33 -9.80 -0.21
CA LEU A 56 -2.93 -10.11 -0.03
C LEU A 56 -2.75 -11.40 0.80
N LYS A 57 -3.53 -11.57 1.87
CA LYS A 57 -3.52 -12.78 2.69
C LYS A 57 -4.01 -14.02 1.92
N ASP A 58 -5.09 -13.88 1.15
CA ASP A 58 -5.64 -14.98 0.34
C ASP A 58 -4.65 -15.45 -0.74
N ARG A 59 -3.78 -14.56 -1.23
CA ARG A 59 -2.71 -14.86 -2.18
C ARG A 59 -1.39 -15.29 -1.53
N ASN A 60 -1.37 -15.46 -0.20
CA ASN A 60 -0.17 -15.80 0.57
C ASN A 60 0.99 -14.81 0.34
N LEU A 61 0.65 -13.54 0.12
CA LEU A 61 1.58 -12.41 0.04
C LEU A 61 1.71 -11.70 1.40
N LEU A 62 1.02 -12.22 2.43
CA LEU A 62 0.87 -11.62 3.76
C LEU A 62 0.56 -12.68 4.82
#